data_AF-A0AA46YM09-F1
#
_entry.id   AF-A0AA46YM09-F1
#
_cell.length_a   1.000
_cell.length_b   1.000
_cell.length_c   1.000
_cell.angle_alpha   90.00
_cell.angle_beta   90.00
_cell.angle_gamma   90.00
#
_symmetry.space_group_name_H-M   'P 1'
#
loop_
_entity.id
_entity.type
_entity.pdbx_description
1 polymer ?
#
loop_
_entity_poly.entity_id
_entity_poly.type
_entity_poly.pdbx_seq_one_letter_code
_entity_poly.pdbx_strand_id
1 'polypeptide(L)'
;MARNERRLRLDQPVDTRRVRRPDYDPETFGRFAETFARFMGTARFIGYMTVVIAVWIVWNVPWGPDRARWDEYPFIFLTLVLSLQASYAAPLILLAQNRQEARDRVTREQDRDANNRAQANMEFLAREVASLRHGLGEVATRDYLRSELRALLADLDQRVERPSQAPSEVPDPD
;
A
#
# COMPACT_ATOMS: atom_id res chain seq x y z
N MET A 1 -14.46 48.43 55.23
CA MET A 1 -15.04 47.95 53.97
C MET A 1 -13.96 47.26 53.15
N ALA A 2 -13.98 45.94 53.05
CA ALA A 2 -13.16 45.21 52.07
C ALA A 2 -13.99 44.03 51.58
N ARG A 3 -14.69 44.24 50.47
CA ARG A 3 -15.54 43.26 49.79
C ARG A 3 -14.59 42.32 49.04
N ASN A 4 -14.39 41.11 49.57
CA ASN A 4 -13.52 40.11 48.96
C ASN A 4 -14.27 39.43 47.80
N GLU A 5 -14.13 39.98 46.61
CA GLU A 5 -14.64 39.40 45.36
C GLU A 5 -13.83 38.16 45.01
N ARG A 6 -14.37 37.00 45.37
CA ARG A 6 -13.88 35.70 44.88
C ARG A 6 -14.04 35.66 43.36
N ARG A 7 -12.96 35.97 42.66
CA ARG A 7 -12.84 35.79 41.21
C ARG A 7 -13.05 34.31 40.89
N LEU A 8 -14.26 33.95 40.47
CA LEU A 8 -14.53 32.67 39.82
C LEU A 8 -13.69 32.63 38.54
N ARG A 9 -12.64 31.80 38.53
CA ARG A 9 -11.84 31.55 37.34
C ARG A 9 -12.71 30.74 36.37
N LEU A 10 -13.19 31.39 35.31
CA LEU A 10 -13.98 30.80 34.22
C LEU A 10 -13.16 29.92 33.26
N ASP A 11 -11.90 29.66 33.58
CA ASP A 11 -10.92 29.09 32.65
C ASP A 11 -10.70 27.57 32.84
N GLN A 12 -11.53 26.94 33.68
CA GLN A 12 -11.53 25.49 33.85
C GLN A 12 -12.75 24.93 33.12
N PRO A 13 -12.58 24.16 32.03
CA PRO A 13 -13.71 23.48 31.42
C PRO A 13 -14.32 22.57 32.50
N VAL A 14 -15.56 22.87 32.86
CA VAL A 14 -16.35 22.04 33.77
C VAL A 14 -16.44 20.67 33.12
N ASP A 15 -15.80 19.69 33.74
CA ASP A 15 -15.78 18.30 33.28
C ASP A 15 -17.21 17.78 33.33
N THR A 16 -17.89 17.85 32.19
CA THR A 16 -19.30 17.52 32.04
C THR A 16 -19.42 16.01 32.18
N ARG A 17 -19.73 15.58 33.41
CA ARG A 17 -20.36 14.31 33.79
C ARG A 17 -20.10 13.21 32.75
N ARG A 18 -18.98 12.48 32.91
CA ARG A 18 -18.66 11.26 32.13
C ARG A 18 -19.90 10.38 32.02
N VAL A 19 -20.60 10.48 30.90
CA VAL A 19 -21.63 9.54 30.52
C VAL A 19 -20.88 8.24 30.32
N ARG A 20 -21.15 7.25 31.19
CA ARG A 20 -20.61 5.90 31.08
C ARG A 20 -21.18 5.29 29.80
N ARG A 21 -20.51 5.55 28.68
CA ARG A 21 -20.79 4.86 27.42
C ARG A 21 -20.53 3.38 27.69
N PRO A 22 -21.45 2.48 27.31
CA PRO A 22 -21.13 1.06 27.25
C PRO A 22 -19.86 0.94 26.42
N ASP A 23 -18.81 0.36 27.01
CA ASP A 23 -17.56 0.07 26.31
C ASP A 23 -17.83 -1.09 25.36
N TYR A 24 -18.40 -0.76 24.21
CA TYR A 24 -18.69 -1.71 23.16
C TYR A 24 -17.37 -1.93 22.44
N ASP A 25 -16.71 -3.06 22.71
CA ASP A 25 -15.41 -3.38 22.13
C ASP A 25 -15.54 -3.42 20.58
N PRO A 26 -15.10 -2.35 19.89
CA PRO A 26 -15.27 -2.21 18.46
C PRO A 26 -14.36 -3.18 17.71
N GLU A 27 -13.33 -3.72 18.36
CA GLU A 27 -12.37 -4.65 17.77
C GLU A 27 -12.94 -6.05 17.66
N THR A 28 -13.74 -6.48 18.64
CA THR A 28 -14.41 -7.79 18.62
C THR A 28 -15.56 -7.81 17.61
N PHE A 29 -16.40 -6.76 17.57
CA PHE A 29 -17.43 -6.64 16.54
C PHE A 29 -16.84 -6.47 15.13
N GLY A 30 -15.74 -5.74 14.99
CA GLY A 30 -15.04 -5.58 13.72
C GLY A 30 -14.48 -6.89 13.16
N ARG A 31 -13.89 -7.74 14.02
CA ARG A 31 -13.40 -9.07 13.62
C ARG A 31 -14.53 -10.02 13.20
N PHE A 32 -15.67 -9.96 13.90
CA PHE A 32 -16.86 -10.74 13.53
C PHE A 32 -17.40 -10.30 12.17
N ALA A 33 -17.58 -8.99 11.95
CA ALA A 33 -18.07 -8.43 10.69
C ALA A 33 -17.12 -8.76 9.51
N GLU A 34 -15.80 -8.70 9.71
CA GLU A 34 -14.80 -9.04 8.69
C GLU A 34 -14.84 -10.54 8.31
N THR A 35 -15.10 -11.42 9.29
CA THR A 35 -15.26 -12.85 9.03
C THR A 35 -16.58 -13.14 8.33
N PHE A 36 -17.66 -12.49 8.76
CA PHE A 36 -18.98 -12.61 8.16
C PHE A 36 -19.00 -12.11 6.70
N ALA A 37 -18.35 -10.99 6.42
CA ALA A 37 -18.21 -10.44 5.07
C ALA A 37 -17.44 -11.40 4.13
N ARG A 38 -16.33 -11.98 4.59
CA ARG A 38 -15.59 -13.00 3.82
C ARG A 38 -16.42 -14.26 3.58
N PHE A 39 -17.22 -14.66 4.57
CA PHE A 39 -18.11 -15.82 4.45
C PHE A 39 -19.22 -15.59 3.41
N MET A 40 -19.90 -14.44 3.45
CA MET A 40 -20.95 -14.10 2.48
C MET A 40 -20.44 -13.95 1.04
N GLY A 41 -19.18 -13.56 0.84
CA GLY A 41 -18.56 -13.46 -0.48
C GLY A 41 -18.15 -14.80 -1.13
N THR A 42 -18.35 -15.94 -0.45
CA THR A 42 -17.90 -17.25 -0.92
C THR A 42 -19.05 -18.05 -1.54
N ALA A 43 -18.81 -18.80 -2.63
CA ALA A 43 -19.81 -19.68 -3.27
C ALA A 43 -20.43 -20.73 -2.30
N ARG A 44 -19.72 -21.09 -1.24
CA ARG A 44 -20.17 -21.99 -0.17
C ARG A 44 -21.39 -21.44 0.58
N PHE A 45 -21.49 -20.12 0.75
CA PHE A 45 -22.64 -19.49 1.41
C PHE A 45 -23.93 -19.70 0.61
N ILE A 46 -23.86 -19.51 -0.71
CA ILE A 46 -25.00 -19.73 -1.61
C ILE A 46 -25.47 -21.19 -1.50
N GLY A 47 -24.55 -22.15 -1.59
CA GLY A 47 -24.88 -23.57 -1.45
C GLY A 47 -25.53 -23.91 -0.10
N TYR A 48 -24.99 -23.38 1.01
CA TYR A 48 -25.58 -23.56 2.34
C TYR A 48 -26.99 -22.97 2.43
N MET A 49 -27.20 -21.74 1.95
CA MET A 49 -28.52 -21.09 1.95
C MET A 49 -29.54 -21.85 1.11
N THR A 50 -29.15 -22.35 -0.06
CA THR A 50 -30.02 -23.21 -0.89
C THR A 50 -30.42 -24.48 -0.15
N VAL A 51 -29.49 -25.14 0.54
CA VAL A 51 -29.79 -26.34 1.34
C VAL A 51 -30.75 -26.01 2.47
N VAL A 52 -30.54 -24.92 3.22
CA VAL A 52 -31.45 -24.51 4.31
C VAL A 52 -32.87 -24.26 3.79
N ILE A 53 -33.01 -23.53 2.68
CA ILE A 53 -34.32 -23.27 2.05
C ILE A 53 -34.95 -24.58 1.57
N ALA A 54 -34.18 -25.46 0.92
CA ALA A 54 -34.67 -26.75 0.45
C ALA A 54 -35.15 -27.62 1.61
N VAL A 55 -34.38 -27.72 2.69
CA VAL A 55 -34.74 -28.46 3.91
C VAL A 55 -36.02 -27.89 4.53
N TRP A 56 -36.17 -26.56 4.58
CA TRP A 56 -37.38 -25.93 5.10
C TRP A 56 -38.63 -26.28 4.29
N ILE A 57 -38.54 -26.21 2.96
CA ILE A 57 -39.63 -26.57 2.05
C ILE A 57 -39.96 -28.06 2.19
N VAL A 58 -38.95 -28.93 2.21
CA VAL A 58 -39.11 -30.39 2.35
C VAL A 58 -39.71 -30.75 3.72
N TRP A 59 -39.39 -30.02 4.78
CA TRP A 59 -40.00 -30.23 6.10
C TRP A 59 -41.49 -29.84 6.11
N ASN A 60 -41.84 -28.72 5.47
CA ASN A 60 -43.20 -28.18 5.51
C ASN A 60 -44.14 -28.71 4.40
N VAL A 61 -43.65 -29.19 3.26
CA VAL A 61 -44.50 -29.65 2.14
C VAL A 61 -44.85 -31.14 2.23
N PRO A 62 -43.93 -32.11 2.09
CA PRO A 62 -44.31 -33.52 1.88
C PRO A 62 -44.13 -34.42 3.12
N TRP A 63 -43.34 -34.01 4.13
CA TRP A 63 -42.89 -34.90 5.22
C TRP A 63 -43.34 -34.52 6.63
N GLY A 64 -43.99 -33.37 6.83
CA GLY A 64 -44.56 -33.04 8.13
C GLY A 64 -45.76 -33.95 8.43
N PRO A 65 -45.79 -34.72 9.54
CA PRO A 65 -47.05 -35.33 9.98
C PRO A 65 -48.10 -34.22 10.06
N ASP A 66 -49.37 -34.51 9.74
CA ASP A 66 -50.47 -33.52 9.59
C ASP A 66 -50.68 -32.52 10.75
N ARG A 67 -49.89 -32.64 11.83
CA ARG A 67 -49.87 -31.81 13.04
C ARG A 67 -48.60 -30.97 13.24
N ALA A 68 -47.54 -31.12 12.43
CA ALA A 68 -46.24 -30.45 12.61
C ALA A 68 -45.84 -29.49 11.47
N ARG A 69 -46.80 -29.12 10.61
CA ARG A 69 -46.62 -28.12 9.56
C ARG A 69 -46.91 -26.75 10.16
N TRP A 70 -45.86 -25.96 10.42
CA TRP A 70 -46.01 -24.63 11.04
C TRP A 70 -45.89 -23.49 10.02
N ASP A 71 -45.38 -23.77 8.81
CA ASP A 71 -45.24 -22.78 7.74
C ASP A 71 -45.73 -23.36 6.40
N GLU A 72 -47.06 -23.31 6.18
CA GLU A 72 -47.69 -23.81 4.96
C GLU A 72 -47.55 -22.81 3.80
N TYR A 73 -47.62 -23.30 2.55
CA TYR A 73 -47.56 -22.47 1.35
C TYR A 73 -48.58 -21.33 1.46
N PRO A 74 -48.17 -20.05 1.43
CA PRO A 74 -46.99 -19.49 0.72
C PRO A 74 -45.70 -19.26 1.55
N PHE A 75 -45.47 -19.93 2.69
CA PHE A 75 -44.27 -19.83 3.54
C PHE A 75 -44.00 -18.42 4.11
N ILE A 76 -44.94 -17.92 4.90
CA ILE A 76 -44.88 -16.58 5.49
C ILE A 76 -43.71 -16.47 6.47
N PHE A 77 -43.46 -17.50 7.29
CA PHE A 77 -42.37 -17.45 8.27
C PHE A 77 -41.00 -17.46 7.60
N LEU A 78 -40.79 -18.32 6.60
CA LEU A 78 -39.56 -18.29 5.81
C LEU A 78 -39.31 -16.91 5.21
N THR A 79 -40.35 -16.29 4.65
CA THR A 79 -40.27 -14.96 4.05
C THR A 79 -39.93 -13.88 5.10
N LEU A 80 -40.54 -13.94 6.28
CA LEU A 80 -40.25 -13.02 7.38
C LEU A 80 -38.81 -13.16 7.86
N VAL A 81 -38.31 -14.39 8.02
CA VAL A 81 -36.93 -14.64 8.45
C VAL A 81 -35.93 -14.16 7.41
N LEU A 82 -36.17 -14.41 6.11
CA LEU A 82 -35.28 -13.94 5.05
C LEU A 82 -35.27 -12.39 4.94
N SER A 83 -36.42 -11.74 5.12
CA SER A 83 -36.47 -10.27 5.10
C SER A 83 -35.76 -9.66 6.32
N LEU A 84 -35.93 -10.26 7.51
CA LEU A 84 -35.19 -9.88 8.70
C LEU A 84 -33.67 -10.10 8.53
N GLN A 85 -33.27 -11.23 7.96
CA GLN A 85 -31.87 -11.54 7.67
C GLN A 85 -31.25 -10.45 6.79
N ALA A 86 -31.93 -10.05 5.71
CA ALA A 86 -31.45 -9.00 4.82
C ALA A 86 -31.34 -7.64 5.55
N SER A 87 -32.32 -7.31 6.39
CA SER A 87 -32.32 -6.08 7.17
C SER A 87 -31.15 -5.98 8.15
N TYR A 88 -30.81 -7.09 8.84
CA TYR A 88 -29.69 -7.12 9.78
C TYR A 88 -28.32 -7.27 9.08
N ALA A 89 -28.28 -7.82 7.86
CA ALA A 89 -27.05 -7.90 7.08
C ALA A 89 -26.52 -6.51 6.69
N ALA A 90 -27.38 -5.56 6.33
CA ALA A 90 -26.97 -4.22 5.91
C ALA A 90 -26.06 -3.48 6.93
N PRO A 91 -26.44 -3.33 8.22
CA PRO A 91 -25.58 -2.67 9.20
C PRO A 91 -24.28 -3.44 9.48
N LEU A 92 -24.31 -4.78 9.45
CA LEU A 92 -23.10 -5.59 9.58
C LEU A 92 -22.12 -5.39 8.41
N ILE A 93 -22.66 -5.32 7.18
CA ILE A 93 -21.87 -5.05 5.98
C ILE A 93 -21.26 -3.64 6.08
N LEU A 94 -22.03 -2.63 6.48
CA LEU A 94 -21.52 -1.26 6.66
C LEU A 94 -20.36 -1.19 7.66
N LEU A 95 -20.43 -1.95 8.76
CA LEU A 95 -19.34 -2.04 9.74
C LEU A 95 -18.09 -2.71 9.14
N ALA A 96 -18.27 -3.79 8.37
CA ALA A 96 -17.16 -4.44 7.68
C ALA A 96 -16.52 -3.50 6.64
N GLN A 97 -17.33 -2.75 5.90
CA GLN A 97 -16.91 -1.77 4.90
C GLN A 97 -16.10 -0.62 5.52
N ASN A 98 -16.60 0.01 6.60
CA ASN A 98 -15.88 1.08 7.30
C ASN A 98 -14.45 0.68 7.72
N ARG A 99 -14.27 -0.59 8.11
CA ARG A 99 -12.97 -1.13 8.51
C ARG A 99 -12.07 -1.43 7.31
N GLN A 100 -12.63 -1.97 6.22
CA GLN A 100 -11.88 -2.13 4.96
C GLN A 100 -11.42 -0.77 4.43
N GLU A 101 -12.30 0.23 4.40
CA GLU A 101 -11.97 1.58 3.95
C GLU A 101 -10.88 2.25 4.79
N ALA A 102 -10.88 2.03 6.12
CA ALA A 102 -9.83 2.53 7.00
C ALA A 102 -8.45 1.93 6.66
N ARG A 103 -8.37 0.61 6.43
CA ARG A 103 -7.13 -0.06 6.01
C ARG A 103 -6.68 0.40 4.63
N ASP A 104 -7.62 0.50 3.70
CA ASP A 104 -7.33 0.96 2.34
C ASP A 104 -6.82 2.41 2.35
N ARG A 105 -7.34 3.27 3.23
CA ARG A 105 -6.83 4.64 3.39
C ARG A 105 -5.37 4.65 3.80
N VAL A 106 -5.01 3.90 4.84
CA VAL A 106 -3.61 3.81 5.31
C VAL A 106 -2.71 3.26 4.21
N THR A 107 -3.14 2.22 3.51
CA THR A 107 -2.38 1.62 2.40
C THR A 107 -2.17 2.64 1.28
N ARG A 108 -3.21 3.39 0.89
CA ARG A 108 -3.11 4.44 -0.13
C ARG A 108 -2.21 5.59 0.29
N GLU A 109 -2.19 5.97 1.56
CA GLU A 109 -1.28 6.99 2.08
C GLU A 109 0.18 6.51 2.03
N GLN A 110 0.44 5.28 2.44
CA GLN A 110 1.77 4.67 2.35
C GLN A 110 2.27 4.54 0.91
N ASP A 111 1.40 4.13 -0.01
CA ASP A 111 1.73 4.03 -1.43
C ASP A 111 2.07 5.39 -2.03
N ARG A 112 1.34 6.45 -1.63
CA ARG A 112 1.65 7.83 -2.03
C ARG A 112 3.03 8.27 -1.53
N ASP A 113 3.32 8.03 -0.26
CA ASP A 113 4.63 8.38 0.32
C ASP A 113 5.77 7.60 -0.33
N ALA A 114 5.57 6.31 -0.61
CA ALA A 114 6.53 5.48 -1.32
C ALA A 114 6.76 6.00 -2.74
N ASN A 115 5.70 6.36 -3.46
CA ASN A 115 5.79 6.91 -4.81
C ASN A 115 6.52 8.26 -4.84
N ASN A 116 6.24 9.14 -3.87
CA ASN A 116 6.94 10.42 -3.73
C ASN A 116 8.43 10.23 -3.50
N ARG A 117 8.82 9.27 -2.64
CA ARG A 117 10.24 8.91 -2.41
C ARG A 117 10.88 8.30 -3.65
N ALA A 118 10.16 7.44 -4.36
CA ALA A 118 10.64 6.86 -5.61
C ALA A 118 10.90 7.93 -6.67
N GLN A 119 9.99 8.90 -6.81
CA GLN A 119 10.19 10.05 -7.71
C GLN A 119 11.41 10.88 -7.32
N ALA A 120 11.56 11.23 -6.05
CA ALA A 120 12.72 11.99 -5.57
C ALA A 120 14.05 11.24 -5.82
N ASN A 121 14.08 9.92 -5.62
CA ASN A 121 15.25 9.09 -5.90
C ASN A 121 15.56 9.04 -7.40
N MET A 122 14.55 8.95 -8.27
CA MET A 122 14.75 9.00 -9.71
C MET A 122 15.30 10.36 -10.16
N GLU A 123 14.79 11.46 -9.61
CA GLU A 123 15.30 12.81 -9.88
C GLU A 123 16.73 13.00 -9.37
N PHE A 124 17.08 12.40 -8.22
CA PHE A 124 18.44 12.38 -7.71
C PHE A 124 19.37 11.59 -8.65
N LEU A 125 19.01 10.35 -8.99
CA LEU A 125 19.79 9.52 -9.90
C LEU A 125 19.94 10.16 -11.28
N ALA A 126 18.90 10.80 -11.82
CA ALA A 126 18.97 11.51 -13.09
C ALA A 126 19.97 12.68 -13.05
N ARG A 127 19.99 13.45 -11.95
CA ARG A 127 20.98 14.51 -11.74
C ARG A 127 22.39 13.94 -11.60
N GLU A 128 22.55 12.86 -10.85
CA GLU A 128 23.83 12.20 -10.67
C GLU A 128 24.39 11.69 -12.01
N VAL A 129 23.56 10.99 -12.80
CA VAL A 129 23.91 10.52 -14.15
C VAL A 129 24.25 11.68 -15.08
N ALA A 130 23.51 12.79 -15.03
CA ALA A 130 23.82 13.98 -15.82
C ALA A 130 25.18 14.59 -15.42
N SER A 131 25.49 14.64 -14.12
CA SER A 131 26.77 15.14 -13.62
C SER A 131 27.94 14.23 -14.01
N LEU A 132 27.77 12.90 -13.89
CA LEU A 132 28.73 11.90 -14.33
C LEU A 132 28.99 12.01 -15.84
N ARG A 133 27.93 12.17 -16.63
CA ARG A 133 28.04 12.38 -18.09
C ARG A 133 28.82 13.66 -18.42
N HIS A 134 28.60 14.74 -17.68
CA HIS A 134 29.32 15.99 -17.90
C HIS A 134 30.81 15.85 -17.57
N GLY A 135 31.13 15.30 -16.40
CA GLY A 135 32.53 15.05 -16.00
C GLY A 135 33.26 14.07 -16.92
N LEU A 136 32.62 12.99 -17.36
CA LEU A 136 33.20 12.09 -18.37
C LEU A 136 33.36 12.77 -19.73
N GLY A 137 32.46 13.67 -20.10
CA GLY A 137 32.55 14.46 -21.33
C GLY A 137 33.78 15.35 -21.37
N GLU A 138 34.18 15.92 -20.23
CA GLU A 138 35.38 16.75 -20.12
C GLU A 138 36.68 15.91 -20.15
N VAL A 139 36.72 14.79 -19.42
CA VAL A 139 37.92 13.93 -19.30
C VAL A 139 38.17 13.07 -20.54
N ALA A 140 37.10 12.69 -21.27
CA ALA A 140 37.19 11.97 -22.53
C ALA A 140 36.90 12.88 -23.73
N THR A 141 37.36 14.13 -23.71
CA THR A 141 37.21 15.00 -24.88
C THR A 141 37.93 14.35 -26.06
N ARG A 142 37.25 14.19 -27.19
CA ARG A 142 37.78 13.62 -28.44
C ARG A 142 39.15 14.21 -28.79
N ASP A 143 39.34 15.50 -28.52
CA ASP A 143 40.59 16.21 -28.80
C ASP A 143 41.73 15.82 -27.85
N TYR A 144 41.45 15.54 -26.57
CA TYR A 144 42.44 15.01 -25.63
C TYR A 144 42.85 13.58 -25.99
N LEU A 145 41.86 12.70 -26.24
CA LEU A 145 42.12 11.34 -26.73
C LEU A 145 42.90 11.35 -28.05
N ARG A 146 42.62 12.32 -28.92
CA ARG A 146 43.30 12.47 -30.21
C ARG A 146 44.71 13.05 -30.06
N SER A 147 44.93 14.00 -29.14
CA SER A 147 46.27 14.52 -28.86
C SER A 147 47.14 13.45 -28.24
N GLU A 148 46.59 12.65 -27.33
CA GLU A 148 47.34 11.59 -26.65
C GLU A 148 47.68 10.44 -27.60
N LEU A 149 46.74 10.02 -28.45
CA LEU A 149 47.02 9.07 -29.53
C LEU A 149 48.10 9.58 -30.49
N ARG A 150 48.09 10.87 -30.83
CA ARG A 150 49.13 11.48 -31.69
C ARG A 150 50.48 11.56 -30.97
N ALA A 151 50.50 11.92 -29.70
CA ALA A 151 51.72 11.99 -28.91
C ALA A 151 52.38 10.61 -28.77
N LEU A 152 51.58 9.58 -28.49
CA LEU A 152 52.05 8.19 -28.44
C LEU A 152 52.54 7.69 -29.80
N LEU A 153 51.84 8.01 -30.90
CA LEU A 153 52.29 7.69 -32.25
C LEU A 153 53.64 8.36 -32.58
N ALA A 154 53.80 9.64 -32.22
CA ALA A 154 55.03 10.38 -32.46
C ALA A 154 56.22 9.82 -31.65
N ASP A 155 56.02 9.41 -30.38
CA ASP A 155 57.06 8.75 -29.58
C ASP A 155 57.49 7.41 -30.21
N LEU A 156 56.55 6.64 -30.76
CA LEU A 156 56.84 5.39 -31.46
C LEU A 156 57.63 5.62 -32.76
N ASP A 157 57.24 6.58 -33.60
CA ASP A 157 57.98 6.93 -34.82
C ASP A 157 59.42 7.38 -34.48
N GLN A 158 59.58 8.22 -33.45
CA GLN A 158 60.91 8.69 -33.05
C GLN A 158 61.81 7.56 -32.54
N ARG A 159 61.24 6.52 -31.91
CA ARG A 159 61.97 5.29 -31.53
C ARG A 159 62.33 4.42 -32.73
N VAL A 160 61.50 4.42 -33.77
CA VAL A 160 61.74 3.69 -35.03
C VAL A 160 62.78 4.40 -35.90
N GLU A 161 62.94 5.72 -35.79
CA GLU A 161 63.97 6.51 -36.51
C GLU A 161 65.32 6.59 -35.78
N ARG A 162 65.33 6.48 -34.44
CA ARG A 162 66.56 6.41 -33.62
C ARG A 162 67.45 5.16 -33.71
N PRO A 163 67.17 4.06 -34.43
CA PRO A 163 68.14 2.97 -34.62
C PRO A 163 69.41 3.36 -35.40
N SER A 164 69.43 4.54 -36.02
CA SER A 164 70.47 4.88 -37.02
C SER A 164 71.50 5.93 -36.59
N GLN A 165 71.44 6.45 -35.35
CA GLN A 165 72.47 7.37 -34.82
C GLN A 165 73.10 6.80 -33.54
N ALA A 166 73.83 5.69 -33.69
CA ALA A 166 74.95 5.44 -32.80
C ALA A 166 76.06 6.45 -33.16
N PRO A 167 76.62 7.22 -32.20
CA PRO A 167 77.72 8.13 -32.50
C PRO A 167 78.94 7.30 -32.92
N SER A 168 79.26 7.32 -34.21
CA SER A 168 80.56 6.90 -34.71
C SER A 168 81.53 8.06 -34.58
N GLU A 169 81.80 8.48 -33.34
CA GLU A 169 82.95 9.32 -33.05
C GLU A 169 84.13 8.36 -32.80
N VAL A 170 84.79 7.97 -33.89
CA VAL A 170 86.11 7.34 -33.85
C VAL A 170 87.13 8.47 -33.81
N PRO A 171 87.88 8.67 -32.71
CA PRO A 171 88.95 9.65 -32.68
C PRO A 171 90.09 9.16 -33.58
N ASP A 172 90.46 9.99 -34.56
CA ASP A 172 91.61 9.77 -35.45
C ASP A 172 92.92 9.97 -34.66
N PRO A 173 93.83 8.99 -34.62
CA PRO A 173 95.17 9.18 -34.06
C PRO A 173 96.20 9.50 -35.15
N ASP A 174 96.80 10.69 -34.99
CA ASP A 174 98.09 11.21 -35.52
C ASP A 174 98.32 11.33 -37.04
#